data_AF-A0A3A8GJH1-F1
#
_entry.id   AF-A0A3A8GJH1-F1
#
_cell.length_a   1.000
_cell.length_b   1.000
_cell.length_c   1.000
_cell.angle_alpha   90.00
_cell.angle_beta   90.00
_cell.angle_gamma   90.00
#
_symmetry.space_group_name_H-M   'P 1'
#
loop_
_entity.id
_entity.type
_entity.pdbx_description
1 polymer ?
#
loop_
_entity_poly.entity_id
_entity_poly.type
_entity_poly.pdbx_seq_one_letter_code
_entity_poly.pdbx_strand_id
1 'polypeptide(L)'
;MKKKLLSALLLSTALLAAGCGSDDAEEEGHVDEEGCEHLQEGPAVNVTAAVSGTGPAVSNNHTRYDIALVDVAGGKGGAVSFAVSEATDYVLFTSATVPVKVTNGSGATVEFEESATSSTLCTDIQGRYVVPLTVGTHTLTFGPSTLSSVSLVIEESGEHDHDHE
;
A
#
# COMPACT_ATOMS: atom_id res chain seq x y z
N MET A 1 -52.32 -50.19 -22.06
CA MET A 1 -51.39 -51.33 -21.93
C MET A 1 -50.06 -50.80 -21.39
N LYS A 2 -49.57 -51.44 -20.33
CA LYS A 2 -48.46 -51.00 -19.46
C LYS A 2 -47.14 -50.91 -20.23
N LYS A 3 -46.47 -49.75 -20.20
CA LYS A 3 -45.09 -49.61 -20.67
C LYS A 3 -44.13 -49.65 -19.47
N LYS A 4 -43.01 -50.30 -19.75
CA LYS A 4 -42.13 -51.04 -18.85
C LYS A 4 -41.24 -50.13 -17.99
N LEU A 5 -40.89 -50.67 -16.82
CA LEU A 5 -39.87 -50.21 -15.89
C LEU A 5 -38.43 -50.42 -16.42
N LEU A 6 -37.51 -49.70 -15.76
CA LEU A 6 -36.08 -49.96 -15.50
C LEU A 6 -35.05 -49.51 -16.56
N SER A 7 -34.30 -48.46 -16.24
CA SER A 7 -32.87 -48.61 -15.90
C SER A 7 -32.31 -47.31 -15.32
N ALA A 8 -31.58 -47.47 -14.21
CA ALA A 8 -30.77 -46.45 -13.58
C ALA A 8 -29.52 -46.16 -14.42
N LEU A 9 -29.13 -44.90 -14.50
CA LEU A 9 -27.76 -44.50 -14.82
C LEU A 9 -27.35 -43.42 -13.81
N LEU A 10 -26.57 -43.85 -12.83
CA LEU A 10 -25.78 -42.96 -11.97
C LEU A 10 -24.74 -42.27 -12.86
N LEU A 11 -24.90 -40.97 -13.11
CA LEU A 11 -23.81 -40.10 -13.52
C LEU A 11 -23.49 -39.17 -12.36
N SER A 12 -22.42 -39.52 -11.65
CA SER A 12 -21.65 -38.61 -10.83
C SER A 12 -21.10 -37.51 -11.72
N THR A 13 -21.62 -36.28 -11.58
CA THR A 13 -20.94 -35.09 -12.10
C THR A 13 -20.15 -34.49 -10.95
N ALA A 14 -18.85 -34.71 -11.02
CA ALA A 14 -17.86 -34.16 -10.12
C ALA A 14 -17.90 -32.62 -10.11
N LEU A 15 -17.53 -32.08 -8.95
CA LEU A 15 -17.26 -30.68 -8.66
C LEU A 15 -16.50 -29.99 -9.80
N LEU A 16 -17.05 -28.88 -10.27
CA LEU A 16 -16.27 -27.79 -10.87
C LEU A 16 -16.37 -26.62 -9.90
N ALA A 17 -15.50 -26.63 -8.88
CA ALA A 17 -15.09 -25.40 -8.23
C ALA A 17 -14.04 -24.76 -9.15
N ALA A 18 -14.51 -24.10 -10.21
CA ALA A 18 -13.67 -23.19 -10.97
C ALA A 18 -13.46 -21.95 -10.09
N GLY A 19 -12.20 -21.71 -9.74
CA GLY A 19 -11.77 -20.66 -8.84
C GLY A 19 -12.24 -19.28 -9.31
N CYS A 20 -12.77 -18.52 -8.37
CA CYS A 20 -12.85 -17.07 -8.46
C CYS A 20 -11.74 -16.57 -7.53
N GLY A 21 -10.66 -16.05 -8.08
CA GLY A 21 -9.51 -15.58 -7.32
C GLY A 21 -8.25 -15.53 -8.16
N SER A 22 -8.26 -14.69 -9.21
CA SER A 22 -7.08 -14.49 -10.06
C SER A 22 -7.00 -13.12 -10.73
N ASP A 23 -7.90 -12.18 -10.44
CA ASP A 23 -7.79 -10.83 -11.00
C ASP A 23 -7.06 -9.92 -10.00
N ASP A 24 -7.46 -9.96 -8.71
CA ASP A 24 -6.78 -9.20 -7.64
C ASP A 24 -5.29 -9.56 -7.48
N ALA A 25 -4.89 -10.82 -7.75
CA ALA A 25 -3.51 -11.24 -7.54
C ALA A 25 -2.53 -10.73 -8.60
N GLU A 26 -3.01 -10.44 -9.82
CA GLU A 26 -2.19 -9.88 -10.90
C GLU A 26 -2.03 -8.36 -10.70
N GLU A 27 -3.11 -7.68 -10.26
CA GLU A 27 -3.13 -6.24 -9.95
C GLU A 27 -2.19 -5.90 -8.77
N GLU A 28 -2.23 -6.69 -7.69
CA GLU A 28 -1.34 -6.53 -6.53
C GLU A 28 0.14 -6.79 -6.89
N GLY A 29 0.41 -7.59 -7.93
CA GLY A 29 1.76 -7.82 -8.42
C GLY A 29 2.33 -6.60 -9.13
N HIS A 30 1.51 -5.92 -9.94
CA HIS A 30 1.93 -4.74 -10.71
C HIS A 30 2.32 -3.56 -9.80
N VAL A 31 1.50 -3.24 -8.80
CA VAL A 31 1.77 -2.11 -7.89
C VAL A 31 3.05 -2.30 -7.07
N ASP A 32 3.39 -3.54 -6.72
CA ASP A 32 4.62 -3.87 -6.00
C ASP A 32 5.86 -3.72 -6.90
N GLU A 33 5.75 -4.03 -8.20
CA GLU A 33 6.81 -3.82 -9.19
C GLU A 33 7.06 -2.32 -9.41
N GLU A 34 6.02 -1.54 -9.66
CA GLU A 34 6.13 -0.08 -9.83
C GLU A 34 6.65 0.60 -8.57
N GLY A 35 6.08 0.27 -7.42
CA GLY A 35 6.54 0.77 -6.13
C GLY A 35 8.02 0.46 -5.88
N CYS A 36 8.51 -0.71 -6.33
CA CYS A 36 9.92 -1.07 -6.27
C CYS A 36 10.78 -0.24 -7.20
N GLU A 37 10.37 -0.06 -8.46
CA GLU A 37 11.08 0.76 -9.44
C GLU A 37 11.25 2.18 -8.90
N HIS A 38 10.17 2.81 -8.44
CA HIS A 38 10.24 4.15 -7.86
C HIS A 38 11.12 4.17 -6.60
N LEU A 39 11.08 3.13 -5.76
CA LEU A 39 11.93 3.04 -4.57
C LEU A 39 13.42 2.87 -4.91
N GLN A 40 13.77 2.22 -6.00
CA GLN A 40 15.16 1.99 -6.40
C GLN A 40 15.71 3.15 -7.26
N GLU A 41 14.95 3.56 -8.25
CA GLU A 41 15.40 4.42 -9.34
C GLU A 41 15.02 5.89 -9.12
N GLY A 42 13.94 6.15 -8.38
CA GLY A 42 13.43 7.50 -8.15
C GLY A 42 12.56 8.01 -9.31
N PRO A 43 12.40 9.34 -9.47
CA PRO A 43 13.17 10.44 -8.89
C PRO A 43 13.12 10.53 -7.37
N ALA A 44 14.18 11.08 -6.76
CA ALA A 44 14.32 11.16 -5.31
C ALA A 44 14.22 12.61 -4.79
N VAL A 45 13.44 12.81 -3.73
CA VAL A 45 13.26 14.09 -3.04
C VAL A 45 13.55 13.91 -1.55
N ASN A 46 14.47 14.72 -1.01
CA ASN A 46 14.76 14.72 0.41
C ASN A 46 13.75 15.57 1.18
N VAL A 47 13.20 15.03 2.26
CA VAL A 47 12.22 15.71 3.11
C VAL A 47 12.63 15.55 4.57
N THR A 48 12.56 16.62 5.37
CA THR A 48 12.78 16.51 6.83
C THR A 48 11.43 16.46 7.54
N ALA A 49 11.16 15.36 8.24
CA ALA A 49 9.90 15.18 8.95
C ALA A 49 9.70 16.23 10.04
N ALA A 50 8.45 16.60 10.31
CA ALA A 50 8.13 17.44 11.46
C ALA A 50 7.99 16.60 12.73
N VAL A 51 8.38 17.16 13.87
CA VAL A 51 8.23 16.50 15.18
C VAL A 51 6.75 16.22 15.51
N SER A 52 5.84 17.08 15.06
CA SER A 52 4.39 16.96 15.22
C SER A 52 3.62 17.78 14.20
N GLY A 53 2.30 17.58 14.14
CA GLY A 53 1.42 18.23 13.16
C GLY A 53 1.46 17.54 11.80
N THR A 54 1.05 18.26 10.74
CA THR A 54 0.95 17.71 9.38
C THR A 54 2.31 17.53 8.71
N GLY A 55 3.33 18.31 9.09
CA GLY A 55 4.66 18.23 8.46
C GLY A 55 4.72 18.68 7.00
N PRO A 56 5.87 18.50 6.32
CA PRO A 56 6.04 18.83 4.90
C PRO A 56 5.19 17.93 4.01
N ALA A 57 4.88 18.39 2.80
CA ALA A 57 4.05 17.65 1.85
C ALA A 57 4.86 16.60 1.06
N VAL A 58 4.22 15.46 0.84
CA VAL A 58 4.59 14.41 -0.12
C VAL A 58 3.38 14.14 -1.03
N SER A 59 3.59 13.46 -2.16
CA SER A 59 2.53 13.16 -3.13
C SER A 59 2.66 11.75 -3.71
N ASN A 60 1.55 11.22 -4.25
CA ASN A 60 1.59 10.16 -5.24
C ASN A 60 1.90 10.82 -6.58
N ASN A 61 3.17 10.78 -6.99
CA ASN A 61 3.65 11.32 -8.25
C ASN A 61 4.90 10.56 -8.71
N HIS A 62 4.91 9.25 -8.48
CA HIS A 62 5.99 8.33 -8.86
C HIS A 62 7.36 8.82 -8.36
N THR A 63 7.41 9.30 -7.12
CA THR A 63 8.60 9.92 -6.51
C THR A 63 8.94 9.21 -5.21
N ARG A 64 10.21 8.88 -5.04
CA ARG A 64 10.75 8.45 -3.75
C ARG A 64 11.03 9.65 -2.85
N TYR A 65 10.40 9.67 -1.69
CA TYR A 65 10.69 10.64 -0.65
C TYR A 65 11.65 10.05 0.38
N ASP A 66 12.88 10.54 0.42
CA ASP A 66 13.85 10.19 1.46
C ASP A 66 13.60 11.06 2.69
N ILE A 67 12.82 10.51 3.62
CA ILE A 67 12.34 11.22 4.82
C ILE A 67 13.41 11.12 5.91
N ALA A 68 14.05 12.24 6.22
CA ALA A 68 14.90 12.37 7.40
C ALA A 68 14.04 12.41 8.67
N LEU A 69 14.25 11.43 9.55
CA LEU A 69 13.56 11.29 10.82
C LEU A 69 14.25 12.13 11.91
N VAL A 70 13.44 12.85 12.68
CA VAL A 70 13.90 13.78 13.72
C VAL A 70 13.78 13.16 15.11
N ASP A 71 14.39 13.78 16.12
CA ASP A 71 14.22 13.33 17.51
C ASP A 71 12.78 13.53 17.99
N VAL A 72 12.17 12.46 18.49
CA VAL A 72 10.86 12.42 19.11
C VAL A 72 10.94 11.68 20.45
N ALA A 73 9.88 11.72 21.24
CA ALA A 73 9.82 10.90 22.44
C ALA A 73 9.93 9.41 22.07
N GLY A 74 10.93 8.72 22.61
CA GLY A 74 11.14 7.28 22.38
C GLY A 74 12.05 6.91 21.20
N GLY A 75 12.60 7.87 20.45
CA GLY A 75 13.56 7.58 19.37
C GLY A 75 13.55 8.62 18.25
N LYS A 76 13.74 8.15 17.02
CA LYS A 76 13.62 8.93 15.79
C LYS A 76 12.26 8.71 15.13
N GLY A 77 11.65 9.76 14.62
CA GLY A 77 10.36 9.69 13.95
C GLY A 77 9.97 11.04 13.36
N GLY A 78 8.69 11.18 13.03
CA GLY A 78 8.12 12.44 12.61
C GLY A 78 6.96 12.26 11.62
N ALA A 79 6.39 13.37 11.19
CA ALA A 79 5.22 13.42 10.34
C ALA A 79 5.48 14.13 9.02
N VAL A 80 4.79 13.68 7.98
CA VAL A 80 4.63 14.33 6.67
C VAL A 80 3.14 14.35 6.31
N SER A 81 2.76 15.19 5.34
CA SER A 81 1.38 15.34 4.88
C SER A 81 1.20 14.82 3.47
N PHE A 82 0.07 14.18 3.24
CA PHE A 82 -0.31 13.69 1.92
C PHE A 82 -1.71 14.21 1.60
N ALA A 83 -1.84 14.97 0.51
CA ALA A 83 -3.11 15.49 0.04
C ALA A 83 -3.70 14.53 -1.00
N VAL A 84 -4.86 13.99 -0.67
CA VAL A 84 -5.57 13.00 -1.49
C VAL A 84 -6.64 13.72 -2.31
N SER A 85 -6.57 13.60 -3.64
CA SER A 85 -7.54 14.18 -4.58
C SER A 85 -8.67 13.24 -4.95
N GLU A 86 -8.48 11.94 -4.77
CA GLU A 86 -9.45 10.89 -5.09
C GLU A 86 -9.59 9.91 -3.94
N ALA A 87 -10.82 9.52 -3.62
CA ALA A 87 -11.06 8.55 -2.55
C ALA A 87 -10.89 7.14 -3.12
N THR A 88 -9.77 6.50 -2.78
CA THR A 88 -9.37 5.16 -3.22
C THR A 88 -8.36 4.58 -2.22
N ASP A 89 -7.93 3.35 -2.49
CA ASP A 89 -6.92 2.65 -1.70
C ASP A 89 -5.54 3.01 -2.23
N TYR A 90 -4.68 3.49 -1.32
CA TYR A 90 -3.29 3.82 -1.62
C TYR A 90 -2.36 2.78 -0.98
N VAL A 91 -1.23 2.50 -1.62
CA VAL A 91 -0.17 1.64 -1.08
C VAL A 91 1.00 2.51 -0.65
N LEU A 92 1.35 2.44 0.63
CA LEU A 92 2.54 3.09 1.18
C LEU A 92 3.69 2.07 1.23
N PHE A 93 4.73 2.31 0.45
CA PHE A 93 5.95 1.50 0.46
C PHE A 93 7.06 2.21 1.23
N THR A 94 7.71 1.48 2.15
CA THR A 94 8.83 2.00 2.94
C THR A 94 10.09 1.16 2.78
N SER A 95 11.25 1.82 2.67
CA SER A 95 12.55 1.14 2.52
C SER A 95 13.12 0.51 3.79
N ALA A 96 12.45 0.69 4.93
CA ALA A 96 12.87 0.13 6.20
C ALA A 96 11.67 -0.14 7.11
N THR A 97 11.80 -1.14 7.98
CA THR A 97 10.78 -1.42 9.00
C THR A 97 10.74 -0.30 10.06
N VAL A 98 9.80 0.63 9.88
CA VAL A 98 9.46 1.68 10.85
C VAL A 98 7.98 1.58 11.21
N PRO A 99 7.57 1.89 12.46
CA PRO A 99 6.15 2.06 12.76
C PRO A 99 5.55 3.15 11.87
N VAL A 100 4.42 2.87 11.22
CA VAL A 100 3.67 3.83 10.40
C VAL A 100 2.27 3.99 10.98
N LYS A 101 1.79 5.23 11.04
CA LYS A 101 0.41 5.57 11.40
C LYS A 101 -0.13 6.61 10.44
N VAL A 102 -1.39 6.45 10.02
CA VAL A 102 -2.11 7.43 9.21
C VAL A 102 -3.25 8.05 10.00
N THR A 103 -3.41 9.36 9.89
CA THR A 103 -4.59 10.07 10.42
C THR A 103 -5.18 11.01 9.38
N ASN A 104 -6.49 11.17 9.39
CA ASN A 104 -7.19 12.14 8.54
C ASN A 104 -7.11 13.57 9.13
N GLY A 105 -7.69 14.55 8.42
CA GLY A 105 -7.69 15.96 8.82
C GLY A 105 -8.39 16.28 10.16
N SER A 106 -9.19 15.36 10.71
CA SER A 106 -9.76 15.47 12.06
C SER A 106 -8.87 14.86 13.16
N GLY A 107 -7.76 14.23 12.79
CA GLY A 107 -6.85 13.51 13.69
C GLY A 107 -7.30 12.08 14.02
N ALA A 108 -8.39 11.60 13.42
CA ALA A 108 -8.81 10.21 13.58
C ALA A 108 -7.86 9.28 12.82
N THR A 109 -7.52 8.14 13.43
CA THR A 109 -6.71 7.11 12.77
C THR A 109 -7.46 6.54 11.56
N VAL A 110 -6.73 6.36 10.47
CA VAL A 110 -7.18 5.53 9.33
C VAL A 110 -6.48 4.19 9.48
N GLU A 111 -7.26 3.12 9.59
CA GLU A 111 -6.72 1.77 9.74
C GLU A 111 -6.23 1.24 8.39
N PHE A 112 -5.18 0.41 8.41
CA PHE A 112 -4.73 -0.30 7.23
C PHE A 112 -5.68 -1.46 6.93
N GLU A 113 -6.03 -1.62 5.65
CA GLU A 113 -6.76 -2.82 5.20
C GLU A 113 -5.82 -4.02 5.15
N GLU A 114 -4.60 -3.79 4.66
CA GLU A 114 -3.53 -4.77 4.63
C GLU A 114 -2.20 -4.13 5.06
N SER A 115 -1.35 -4.93 5.72
CA SER A 115 0.04 -4.56 5.92
C SER A 115 0.97 -5.76 5.84
N ALA A 116 2.14 -5.55 5.23
CA ALA A 116 3.22 -6.51 5.16
C ALA A 116 4.56 -5.83 5.47
N THR A 117 5.56 -6.64 5.83
CA THR A 117 6.94 -6.18 6.13
C THR A 117 7.93 -6.54 5.02
N SER A 118 7.42 -6.97 3.87
CA SER A 118 8.19 -7.41 2.72
C SER A 118 7.29 -7.48 1.49
N SER A 119 7.88 -7.36 0.30
CA SER A 119 7.30 -7.81 -0.96
C SER A 119 8.06 -9.04 -1.48
N THR A 120 7.37 -9.97 -2.16
CA THR A 120 8.04 -11.08 -2.87
C THR A 120 8.74 -10.63 -4.14
N LEU A 121 8.34 -9.47 -4.70
CA LEU A 121 8.87 -8.92 -5.94
C LEU A 121 10.03 -7.94 -5.70
N CYS A 122 10.09 -7.35 -4.50
CA CYS A 122 11.11 -6.37 -4.15
C CYS A 122 11.61 -6.50 -2.71
N THR A 123 12.89 -6.83 -2.54
CA THR A 123 13.50 -6.92 -1.20
C THR A 123 13.75 -5.55 -0.55
N ASP A 124 13.73 -4.48 -1.34
CA ASP A 124 13.92 -3.12 -0.82
C ASP A 124 12.65 -2.57 -0.16
N ILE A 125 11.48 -3.14 -0.49
CA ILE A 125 10.24 -2.89 0.23
C ILE A 125 10.29 -3.65 1.57
N GLN A 126 10.44 -2.90 2.66
CA GLN A 126 10.45 -3.44 4.04
C GLN A 126 9.20 -3.05 4.85
N GLY A 127 8.28 -2.32 4.23
CA GLY A 127 6.93 -2.06 4.71
C GLY A 127 6.02 -1.76 3.54
N ARG A 128 4.86 -2.40 3.53
CA ARG A 128 3.78 -2.25 2.55
C ARG A 128 2.50 -2.05 3.34
N TYR A 129 1.76 -0.97 3.07
CA TYR A 129 0.53 -0.64 3.80
C TYR A 129 -0.54 -0.20 2.82
N VAL A 130 -1.59 -1.02 2.65
CA VAL A 130 -2.79 -0.65 1.89
C VAL A 130 -3.69 0.15 2.81
N VAL A 131 -3.97 1.40 2.43
CA VAL A 131 -4.71 2.36 3.25
C VAL A 131 -5.87 2.99 2.46
N PRO A 132 -7.12 2.79 2.90
CA PRO A 132 -8.29 3.37 2.25
C PRO A 132 -8.41 4.86 2.60
N LEU A 133 -8.03 5.73 1.67
CA LEU A 133 -8.01 7.17 1.92
C LEU A 133 -9.23 7.86 1.31
N THR A 134 -9.67 8.91 1.99
CA THR A 134 -10.73 9.79 1.47
C THR A 134 -10.12 11.09 0.95
N VAL A 135 -10.87 11.86 0.18
CA VAL A 135 -10.40 13.18 -0.27
C VAL A 135 -10.07 14.08 0.92
N GLY A 136 -8.89 14.69 0.90
CA GLY A 136 -8.41 15.61 1.94
C GLY A 136 -6.94 15.39 2.33
N THR A 137 -6.46 16.18 3.29
CA THR A 137 -5.09 16.05 3.80
C THR A 137 -5.01 15.04 4.93
N HIS A 138 -4.13 14.05 4.75
CA HIS A 138 -3.77 13.03 5.70
C HIS A 138 -2.38 13.32 6.28
N THR A 139 -2.13 12.81 7.47
CA THR A 139 -0.80 12.86 8.11
C THR A 139 -0.26 11.45 8.19
N LEU A 140 0.93 11.23 7.62
CA LEU A 140 1.68 9.99 7.72
C LEU A 140 2.74 10.18 8.79
N THR A 141 2.67 9.40 9.87
CA THR A 141 3.61 9.46 10.99
C THR A 141 4.49 8.23 11.00
N PHE A 142 5.80 8.45 11.09
CA PHE A 142 6.83 7.42 11.17
C PHE A 142 7.44 7.38 12.57
N GLY A 143 7.75 6.18 13.05
CA GLY A 143 8.41 5.97 14.33
C GLY A 143 7.47 5.99 15.55
N PRO A 144 8.04 5.95 16.77
CA PRO A 144 9.48 6.02 17.06
C PRO A 144 10.27 4.79 16.56
N SER A 145 11.50 5.03 16.11
CA SER A 145 12.45 4.00 15.63
C SER A 145 13.90 4.37 16.01
N THR A 146 14.87 3.52 15.68
CA THR A 146 16.30 3.85 15.79
C THR A 146 16.89 4.41 14.50
N LEU A 147 16.11 4.46 13.41
CA LEU A 147 16.58 4.86 12.09
C LEU A 147 16.54 6.38 11.94
N SER A 148 17.55 6.96 11.30
CA SER A 148 17.60 8.40 11.01
C SER A 148 16.86 8.80 9.74
N SER A 149 16.46 7.83 8.92
CA SER A 149 15.74 8.05 7.67
C SER A 149 14.93 6.83 7.26
N VAL A 150 13.89 7.06 6.46
CA VAL A 150 13.13 6.05 5.73
C VAL A 150 12.75 6.62 4.37
N SER A 151 12.82 5.81 3.32
CA SER A 151 12.30 6.21 2.01
C SER A 151 10.84 5.82 1.93
N LEU A 152 10.01 6.67 1.34
CA LEU A 152 8.58 6.49 1.13
C LEU A 152 8.26 6.60 -0.35
N VAL A 153 7.49 5.66 -0.88
CA VAL A 153 6.77 5.76 -2.15
C VAL A 153 5.28 5.58 -1.86
N ILE A 154 4.43 6.29 -2.59
CA ILE A 154 2.97 6.23 -2.46
C ILE A 154 2.42 5.95 -3.84
N GLU A 155 1.74 4.82 -4.00
CA GLU A 155 1.04 4.43 -5.23
C GLU A 155 -0.46 4.30 -4.96
N GLU A 156 -1.25 4.30 -6.02
CA GLU A 156 -2.64 3.84 -5.97
C GLU A 156 -2.65 2.32 -6.12
N SER A 157 -3.55 1.64 -5.42
CA SER A 157 -3.61 0.17 -5.43
C SER A 157 -4.21 -0.44 -6.71
N GLY A 158 -4.83 0.38 -7.57
CA GLY A 158 -5.45 -0.09 -8.80
C GLY A 158 -4.79 0.47 -10.07
N GLU A 159 -5.07 -0.17 -11.21
CA GLU A 159 -4.54 0.20 -12.53
C GLU A 159 -5.04 1.59 -12.96
N HIS A 160 -4.24 2.62 -12.67
CA HIS A 160 -4.17 3.78 -13.54
C HIS A 160 -3.05 3.54 -14.54
N ASP A 161 -3.42 3.10 -15.75
CA ASP A 161 -2.56 3.11 -16.95
C ASP A 161 -1.91 4.49 -17.06
N HIS A 162 -0.72 4.64 -16.51
CA HIS A 162 0.11 5.80 -16.70
C HIS A 162 1.05 5.44 -17.84
N ASP A 163 0.68 5.85 -19.07
CA ASP A 163 1.56 5.79 -20.23
C ASP A 163 2.93 6.38 -19.84
N HIS A 164 3.95 5.52 -19.71
CA HIS A 164 5.33 5.94 -19.50
C HIS A 164 5.84 6.59 -20.80
N GLU A 165 5.79 7.93 -20.88
CA GLU A 165 6.47 8.72 -21.92
C GLU A 165 7.89 9.15 -21.52
#